data_AF-A0A519GIE0-F1
#
_entry.id   AF-A0A519GIE0-F1
#
_cell.length_a   1.000
_cell.length_b   1.000
_cell.length_c   1.000
_cell.angle_alpha   90.00
_cell.angle_beta   90.00
_cell.angle_gamma   90.00
#
_symmetry.space_group_name_H-M   'P 1'
#
loop_
_entity.id
_entity.type
_entity.pdbx_description
1 polymer ?
#
loop_
_entity_poly.entity_id
_entity_poly.type
_entity_poly.pdbx_seq_one_letter_code
_entity_poly.pdbx_strand_id
1 'polypeptide(L)'
;AQDPATAPVRMYYVGWSSSTGEADWAMRPLLASESFPPKLFNTAYYKNDDVDADIKKALVTTDPAAKAKIYADAQQRIWKDAPWAFLVTEKLLSVRARNLTGFYVIPDGSFNFDEVELK
;
A
#
# COMPACT_ATOMS: atom_id res chain seq x y z
N ALA A 1 -0.87 -12.48 -20.28
CA ALA A 1 -0.53 -11.24 -19.57
C ALA A 1 0.17 -10.30 -20.54
N GLN A 2 0.04 -8.98 -20.41
CA GLN A 2 0.87 -8.06 -21.20
C GLN A 2 2.34 -8.28 -20.81
N ASP A 3 3.23 -8.38 -21.80
CA ASP A 3 4.67 -8.48 -21.55
C ASP A 3 5.16 -7.14 -20.98
N PRO A 4 5.72 -7.11 -19.75
CA PRO A 4 6.33 -5.92 -19.16
C PRO A 4 7.27 -5.17 -20.11
N ALA A 5 8.02 -5.90 -20.96
CA ALA A 5 8.97 -5.29 -21.89
C ALA A 5 8.29 -4.49 -23.01
N THR A 6 7.00 -4.73 -23.26
CA THR A 6 6.19 -4.06 -24.30
C THR A 6 5.16 -3.09 -23.72
N ALA A 7 5.10 -2.94 -22.40
CA ALA A 7 4.15 -2.07 -21.74
C ALA A 7 4.41 -0.60 -22.12
N PRO A 8 3.37 0.18 -22.50
CA PRO A 8 3.55 1.57 -22.91
C PRO A 8 3.78 2.51 -21.73
N VAL A 9 3.51 2.07 -20.50
CA VAL A 9 3.68 2.87 -19.28
C VAL A 9 5.17 3.13 -19.03
N ARG A 10 5.56 4.40 -18.94
CA ARG A 10 6.95 4.81 -18.66
C ARG A 10 7.10 5.48 -17.30
N MET A 11 6.26 6.47 -17.03
CA MET A 11 6.12 7.10 -15.71
C MET A 11 4.64 7.26 -15.44
N TYR A 12 4.23 7.01 -14.20
CA TYR A 12 2.84 7.11 -13.79
C TYR A 12 2.73 7.75 -12.42
N TYR A 13 2.05 8.89 -12.35
CA TYR A 13 1.77 9.57 -11.09
C TYR A 13 0.46 9.01 -10.50
N VAL A 14 0.57 8.35 -9.36
CA VAL A 14 -0.55 7.68 -8.70
C VAL A 14 -0.27 7.53 -7.20
N GLY A 15 -1.33 7.35 -6.41
CA GLY A 15 -1.25 7.03 -4.98
C GLY A 15 -1.93 5.69 -4.66
N TRP A 16 -1.73 5.20 -3.44
CA TRP A 16 -2.36 3.98 -2.93
C TRP A 16 -2.74 4.15 -1.47
N SER A 17 -3.95 3.71 -1.11
CA SER A 17 -4.43 3.65 0.28
C SER A 17 -4.60 2.19 0.68
N SER A 18 -3.84 1.75 1.69
CA SER A 18 -3.90 0.37 2.21
C SER A 18 -5.07 0.20 3.19
N SER A 19 -6.28 -0.01 2.65
CA SER A 19 -7.53 -0.06 3.42
C SER A 19 -7.61 -1.17 4.48
N THR A 20 -6.78 -2.22 4.37
CA THR A 20 -6.71 -3.30 5.36
C THR A 20 -5.91 -2.94 6.61
N GLY A 21 -5.18 -1.83 6.59
CA GLY A 21 -4.35 -1.38 7.71
C GLY A 21 -3.08 -2.22 7.94
N GLU A 22 -2.73 -3.12 7.02
CA GLU A 22 -1.56 -3.99 7.14
C GLU A 22 -0.61 -3.90 5.94
N ALA A 23 0.62 -4.40 6.10
CA ALA A 23 1.72 -4.17 5.16
C ALA A 23 1.65 -4.97 3.86
N ASP A 24 1.01 -6.15 3.82
CA ASP A 24 0.83 -6.95 2.61
C ASP A 24 0.09 -6.15 1.55
N TRP A 25 -1.06 -5.56 1.90
CA TRP A 25 -1.86 -4.79 0.95
C TRP A 25 -1.20 -3.47 0.53
N ALA A 26 -0.23 -2.97 1.31
CA ALA A 26 0.61 -1.84 0.94
C ALA A 26 1.82 -2.23 0.06
N MET A 27 2.13 -3.53 -0.09
CA MET A 27 3.32 -4.01 -0.80
C MET A 27 2.99 -4.97 -1.94
N ARG A 28 2.34 -6.10 -1.65
CA ARG A 28 2.12 -7.19 -2.61
C ARG A 28 1.42 -6.73 -3.88
N PRO A 29 0.30 -5.97 -3.87
CA PRO A 29 -0.36 -5.53 -5.09
C PRO A 29 0.48 -4.60 -5.97
N LEU A 30 1.51 -3.97 -5.39
CA LEU A 30 2.25 -2.86 -5.98
C LEU A 30 3.69 -3.21 -6.35
N LEU A 31 4.30 -4.17 -5.67
CA LEU A 31 5.75 -4.41 -5.70
C LEU A 31 6.13 -5.90 -5.78
N ALA A 32 5.19 -6.82 -5.63
CA ALA A 32 5.46 -8.23 -5.93
C ALA A 32 5.46 -8.45 -7.45
N SER A 33 6.37 -9.28 -7.96
CA SER A 33 6.48 -9.53 -9.41
C SER A 33 5.24 -10.24 -9.98
N GLU A 34 4.57 -11.05 -9.17
CA GLU A 34 3.31 -11.68 -9.57
C GLU A 34 2.17 -10.68 -9.77
N SER A 35 2.33 -9.43 -9.32
CA SER A 35 1.33 -8.38 -9.35
C SER A 35 1.44 -7.45 -10.56
N PHE A 36 2.21 -7.83 -11.58
CA PHE A 36 2.26 -7.10 -12.83
C PHE A 36 0.86 -6.98 -13.47
N PRO A 37 0.53 -5.83 -14.10
CA PRO A 37 -0.64 -5.72 -14.95
C PRO A 37 -0.68 -6.84 -16.00
N PRO A 38 -1.86 -7.39 -16.32
CA PRO A 38 -3.20 -6.95 -15.89
C PRO A 38 -3.66 -7.60 -14.57
N LYS A 39 -2.80 -8.33 -13.84
CA LYS A 39 -3.23 -9.07 -12.65
C LYS A 39 -3.51 -8.11 -11.49
N LEU A 40 -2.56 -7.23 -11.19
CA LEU A 40 -2.64 -6.22 -10.12
C LEU A 40 -1.88 -4.95 -10.56
N PHE A 41 -1.42 -4.14 -9.60
CA PHE A 41 -1.07 -2.74 -9.79
C PHE A 41 0.44 -2.45 -9.64
N ASN A 42 1.30 -3.45 -9.87
CA ASN A 42 2.74 -3.23 -10.00
C ASN A 42 3.06 -2.60 -11.36
N THR A 43 2.70 -1.33 -11.49
CA THR A 43 2.82 -0.52 -12.72
C THR A 43 4.24 -0.06 -13.00
N ALA A 44 5.14 -0.18 -12.02
CA ALA A 44 6.58 0.02 -12.19
C ALA A 44 7.28 -1.20 -12.80
N TYR A 45 6.58 -2.34 -12.94
CA TYR A 45 7.14 -3.61 -13.39
C TYR A 45 8.39 -4.03 -12.59
N TYR A 46 8.40 -3.69 -11.30
CA TYR A 46 9.50 -3.99 -10.39
C TYR A 46 9.53 -5.48 -10.04
N LYS A 47 10.72 -6.09 -10.11
CA LYS A 47 10.97 -7.47 -9.72
C LYS A 47 12.27 -7.56 -8.92
N ASN A 48 12.17 -8.13 -7.72
CA ASN A 48 13.29 -8.53 -6.91
C ASN A 48 12.92 -9.84 -6.20
N ASP A 49 13.72 -10.89 -6.41
CA ASP A 49 13.41 -12.24 -5.92
C ASP A 49 13.42 -12.32 -4.38
N ASP A 50 14.27 -11.53 -3.71
CA ASP A 50 14.29 -11.45 -2.25
C ASP A 50 13.04 -10.76 -1.70
N VAL A 51 12.56 -9.71 -2.37
CA VAL A 51 11.32 -9.00 -1.97
C VAL A 51 10.11 -9.92 -2.15
N ASP A 52 10.04 -10.66 -3.26
CA ASP A 52 8.99 -11.65 -3.48
C ASP A 52 9.02 -12.75 -2.42
N ALA A 53 10.22 -13.21 -2.04
CA ALA A 53 10.40 -14.22 -1.00
C ALA A 53 9.96 -13.69 0.38
N ASP A 54 10.33 -12.45 0.72
CA ASP A 54 9.95 -11.82 1.99
C ASP A 54 8.43 -11.63 2.08
N ILE A 55 7.77 -11.13 1.02
CA ILE A 55 6.31 -10.98 0.99
C ILE A 55 5.61 -12.34 1.21
N LYS A 56 6.04 -13.38 0.48
CA LYS A 56 5.48 -14.74 0.65
C LYS A 56 5.72 -15.30 2.05
N LYS A 57 6.90 -15.07 2.62
CA LYS A 57 7.24 -15.53 3.97
C LYS A 57 6.42 -14.79 5.03
N ALA A 58 6.22 -13.48 4.89
CA ALA A 58 5.44 -12.68 5.83
C ALA A 58 3.97 -13.11 5.87
N LEU A 59 3.39 -13.56 4.75
CA LEU A 59 2.02 -14.07 4.67
C LEU A 59 1.78 -15.34 5.50
N VAL A 60 2.78 -16.20 5.62
CA VAL A 60 2.69 -17.45 6.40
C VAL A 60 3.27 -17.34 7.81
N THR A 61 3.81 -16.17 8.17
CA THR A 61 4.38 -15.91 9.49
C THR A 61 3.33 -15.33 10.43
N THR A 62 3.07 -16.01 11.55
CA THR A 62 2.08 -15.59 12.55
C THR A 62 2.67 -14.80 13.71
N ASP A 63 3.98 -14.95 13.98
CA ASP A 63 4.67 -14.16 15.00
C ASP A 63 4.79 -12.68 14.56
N PRO A 64 4.23 -11.72 15.32
CA PRO A 64 4.21 -10.32 14.92
C PRO A 64 5.61 -9.70 14.77
N ALA A 65 6.54 -10.04 15.65
CA ALA A 65 7.90 -9.47 15.63
C ALA A 65 8.69 -9.98 14.42
N ALA A 66 8.60 -11.27 14.12
CA ALA A 66 9.19 -11.87 12.93
C ALA A 66 8.56 -11.30 11.66
N LYS A 67 7.23 -11.18 11.60
CA LYS A 67 6.51 -10.60 10.45
C LYS A 67 6.93 -9.14 10.21
N ALA A 68 7.03 -8.34 11.27
CA ALA A 68 7.49 -6.95 11.18
C ALA A 68 8.92 -6.85 10.65
N LYS A 69 9.83 -7.74 11.11
CA LYS A 69 11.21 -7.78 10.62
C LYS A 69 11.28 -8.12 9.13
N ILE A 70 10.52 -9.13 8.68
CA ILE A 70 10.48 -9.51 7.26
C ILE A 70 10.01 -8.35 6.39
N TYR A 71 8.94 -7.65 6.78
CA TYR A 71 8.48 -6.48 6.03
C TYR A 71 9.46 -5.30 6.07
N ALA A 72 10.15 -5.08 7.19
CA ALA A 72 11.19 -4.04 7.27
C ALA A 72 12.35 -4.34 6.30
N ASP A 73 12.79 -5.60 6.23
CA ASP A 73 13.84 -6.04 5.31
C ASP A 73 13.41 -5.87 3.84
N ALA A 74 12.15 -6.21 3.52
CA ALA A 74 11.58 -5.98 2.19
C ALA A 74 11.53 -4.48 1.83
N GLN A 75 11.04 -3.64 2.75
CA GLN A 75 10.97 -2.18 2.56
C GLN A 75 12.36 -1.57 2.33
N GLN A 76 13.39 -2.02 3.06
CA GLN A 76 14.76 -1.53 2.87
C GLN A 76 15.31 -1.88 1.49
N ARG A 77 15.02 -3.08 0.96
CA ARG A 77 15.43 -3.46 -0.39
C ARG A 77 14.71 -2.63 -1.44
N ILE A 78 13.39 -2.51 -1.33
CA ILE A 78 12.58 -1.66 -2.23
C ILE A 78 13.10 -0.22 -2.23
N TRP A 79 13.41 0.34 -1.06
CA TRP A 79 13.94 1.70 -0.96
C TRP A 79 15.29 1.86 -1.69
N LYS A 80 16.18 0.88 -1.56
CA LYS A 80 17.50 0.89 -2.22
C LYS A 80 17.38 0.72 -3.73
N ASP A 81 16.47 -0.14 -4.18
CA ASP A 81 16.26 -0.43 -5.61
C ASP A 81 15.53 0.72 -6.32
N ALA A 82 14.87 1.60 -5.57
CA ALA A 82 14.20 2.80 -6.03
C ALA A 82 13.27 2.58 -7.25
N PRO A 83 12.32 1.61 -7.20
CA PRO A 83 11.38 1.40 -8.30
C PRO A 83 10.39 2.57 -8.47
N TRP A 84 10.22 3.38 -7.43
CA TRP A 84 9.40 4.59 -7.41
C TRP A 84 10.20 5.80 -6.99
N ALA A 85 9.74 6.97 -7.42
CA ALA A 85 10.00 8.21 -6.71
C ALA A 85 8.96 8.34 -5.57
N PHE A 86 9.36 8.04 -4.33
CA PHE A 86 8.48 8.21 -3.16
C PHE A 86 8.30 9.70 -2.86
N LEU A 87 7.10 10.22 -3.09
CA LEU A 87 6.84 11.67 -3.03
C LEU A 87 6.44 12.13 -1.63
N VAL A 88 5.25 11.76 -1.16
CA VAL A 88 4.66 12.24 0.09
C VAL A 88 3.69 11.22 0.69
N THR A 89 3.43 11.34 2.00
CA THR A 89 2.24 10.76 2.65
C THR A 89 1.26 11.89 2.93
N GLU A 90 0.05 11.77 2.41
CA GLU A 90 -0.96 12.82 2.51
C GLU A 90 -1.51 12.96 3.93
N LYS A 91 -1.84 14.19 4.33
CA LYS A 91 -2.65 14.44 5.52
C LYS A 91 -4.10 14.63 5.10
N LEU A 92 -5.00 13.81 5.64
CA LEU A 92 -6.43 13.95 5.43
C LEU A 92 -6.95 15.17 6.17
N LEU A 93 -7.27 16.24 5.44
CA LEU A 93 -7.90 17.43 5.98
C LEU A 93 -9.42 17.30 5.88
N SER A 94 -10.10 17.24 7.02
CA SER A 94 -11.56 17.17 7.10
C SER A 94 -12.13 18.30 7.94
N VAL A 95 -13.31 18.79 7.54
CA VAL A 95 -14.06 19.80 8.28
C VAL A 95 -15.45 19.25 8.58
N ARG A 96 -15.96 19.52 9.79
CA ARG A 96 -17.31 19.16 10.20
C ARG A 96 -18.03 20.34 10.84
N ALA A 97 -19.36 20.33 10.78
CA ALA A 97 -20.18 21.32 11.49
C ALA A 97 -19.94 21.24 13.00
N ARG A 98 -20.04 22.38 13.71
CA ARG A 98 -19.79 22.44 15.16
C ARG A 98 -20.77 21.60 15.98
N ASN A 99 -21.98 21.41 15.48
CA ASN A 99 -23.02 20.62 16.14
C ASN A 99 -23.01 19.13 15.73
N LEU A 100 -22.13 18.70 14.82
CA LEU A 100 -21.99 17.29 14.42
C LEU A 100 -21.00 16.58 15.35
N THR A 101 -21.44 15.55 16.07
CA THR A 101 -20.60 14.67 16.92
C THR A 101 -20.62 13.23 16.41
N GLY A 102 -19.65 12.42 16.85
CA GLY A 102 -19.54 11.00 16.47
C GLY A 102 -19.24 10.72 15.00
N PHE A 103 -18.73 11.71 14.25
CA PHE A 103 -18.30 11.58 12.86
C PHE A 103 -16.78 11.74 12.74
N TYR A 104 -16.12 10.74 12.19
CA TYR A 104 -14.65 10.66 12.08
C TYR A 104 -14.21 10.30 10.67
N VAL A 105 -13.11 10.91 10.21
CA VAL A 105 -12.38 10.44 9.03
C VAL A 105 -11.30 9.48 9.51
N ILE A 106 -11.28 8.27 8.95
CA ILE A 106 -10.28 7.26 9.30
C ILE A 106 -9.10 7.26 8.31
N PRO A 107 -7.92 6.71 8.68
CA PRO A 107 -6.68 6.89 7.92
C PRO A 107 -6.69 6.41 6.46
N ASP A 108 -7.60 5.50 6.09
CA ASP A 108 -7.76 5.02 4.72
C ASP A 108 -8.56 5.97 3.81
N GLY A 109 -9.09 7.07 4.37
CA GLY A 109 -9.94 8.06 3.69
C GLY A 109 -11.44 7.85 3.88
N SER A 110 -11.85 6.75 4.52
CA SER A 110 -13.25 6.42 4.76
C SER A 110 -13.82 7.22 5.95
N PHE A 111 -15.15 7.19 6.08
CA PHE A 111 -15.87 7.83 7.20
C PHE A 111 -16.37 6.78 8.18
N ASN A 112 -16.13 6.99 9.47
CA ASN A 112 -16.89 6.33 10.53
C ASN A 112 -17.99 7.29 11.01
N PHE A 113 -19.23 6.83 10.96
CA PHE A 113 -20.42 7.56 11.38
C PHE A 113 -21.36 6.70 12.23
N ASP A 114 -20.82 5.66 12.89
CA ASP A 114 -21.62 4.73 13.69
C ASP A 114 -22.28 5.43 14.91
N GLU A 115 -21.61 6.45 15.44
CA GLU A 115 -22.04 7.22 16.61
C GLU A 115 -22.54 8.62 16.23
N VAL A 116 -22.90 8.84 14.96
CA VAL A 116 -23.19 10.19 14.47
C VAL A 116 -24.42 10.81 15.13
N GLU A 117 -24.27 12.05 15.61
CA GLU A 117 -25.33 12.79 16.28
C GLU A 117 -25.25 14.29 15.90
N LEU A 118 -26.42 14.93 15.86
CA LEU A 118 -26.56 16.38 15.82
C LEU A 118 -27.00 16.90 17.18
N LYS A 119 -26.24 17.84 17.73
CA LYS A 119 -26.64 18.64 18.89
C LYS A 119 -27.60 19.76 18.52
#